data_AF-A0A7W0LQ19-F1
#
_entry.id   AF-A0A7W0LQ19-F1
#
_cell.length_a   1.000
_cell.length_b   1.000
_cell.length_c   1.000
_cell.angle_alpha   90.00
_cell.angle_beta   90.00
_cell.angle_gamma   90.00
#
_symmetry.space_group_name_H-M   'P 1'
#
loop_
_entity.id
_entity.type
_entity.pdbx_description
1 polymer ?
#
loop_
_entity_poly.entity_id
_entity_poly.type
_entity_poly.pdbx_seq_one_letter_code
_entity_poly.pdbx_strand_id
1 'polypeptide(L)'
;MNETTGRTMNDGVGNHDGTASASVLFNQAGRNGTRAYAFNGTDSIVRVPHAADLNPGTGDFSFGAAVNFTELPPPSNWDVIRKGVDGNAGGYYKLEVFLGVSGGARARCFFRDGDGTQISVVRGTGLSDGQWHLLTCSRTGGNVSIKVDSGTSSNPVTGLGSIANTAELTVGAQLPGGDFFKGRIDDAQVST
;
A
#
# COMPACT_ATOMS: atom_id res chain seq x y z
N MET A 1 -8.11 7.34 7.72
CA MET A 1 -9.11 7.37 6.63
C MET A 1 -10.53 7.39 7.20
N ASN A 2 -10.89 8.41 7.98
CA ASN A 2 -12.18 8.44 8.70
C ASN A 2 -13.20 9.40 8.09
N GLU A 3 -12.93 9.92 6.89
CA GLU A 3 -13.82 10.88 6.25
C GLU A 3 -15.14 10.22 5.83
N THR A 4 -16.23 10.97 5.98
CA THR A 4 -17.58 10.47 5.71
C THR A 4 -18.16 11.03 4.43
N THR A 5 -17.68 12.18 3.94
CA THR A 5 -18.16 12.82 2.71
C THR A 5 -17.05 13.60 1.99
N GLY A 6 -17.27 13.97 0.72
CA GLY A 6 -16.31 14.76 -0.05
C GLY A 6 -15.28 13.91 -0.80
N ARG A 7 -14.08 14.45 -1.00
CA ARG A 7 -12.98 13.77 -1.73
C ARG A 7 -11.63 13.85 -1.01
N THR A 8 -11.58 14.42 0.19
CA THR A 8 -10.32 14.57 0.92
C THR A 8 -10.14 13.38 1.84
N MET A 9 -9.01 12.69 1.72
CA MET A 9 -8.51 11.78 2.74
C MET A 9 -7.67 12.61 3.71
N ASN A 10 -8.27 13.03 4.82
CA ASN A 10 -7.53 13.79 5.82
C ASN A 10 -6.46 12.90 6.48
N ASP A 11 -5.24 13.42 6.57
CA ASP A 11 -4.19 12.85 7.39
C ASP A 11 -4.54 13.06 8.88
N GLY A 12 -4.41 12.00 9.68
CA GLY A 12 -4.75 12.03 11.11
C GLY A 12 -3.70 12.70 11.98
N VAL A 13 -2.50 12.95 11.46
CA VAL A 13 -1.35 13.48 12.23
C VAL A 13 -0.73 14.76 11.66
N GLY A 14 -1.09 15.18 10.44
CA GLY A 14 -0.36 16.25 9.76
C GLY A 14 -0.95 16.73 8.43
N ASN A 15 -0.07 17.10 7.49
CA ASN A 15 -0.35 17.87 6.26
C ASN A 15 -0.34 17.02 4.99
N HIS A 16 -0.43 15.69 5.09
CA HIS A 16 -0.34 14.77 3.94
C HIS A 16 -1.71 14.33 3.45
N ASP A 17 -2.63 15.28 3.32
CA ASP A 17 -3.99 15.01 2.84
C ASP A 17 -3.97 14.42 1.43
N GLY A 18 -4.75 13.35 1.26
CA GLY A 18 -4.99 12.74 -0.04
C GLY A 18 -6.21 13.32 -0.73
N THR A 19 -6.22 13.31 -2.07
CA THR A 19 -7.41 13.56 -2.88
C THR A 19 -7.87 12.27 -3.53
N ALA A 20 -9.10 11.86 -3.24
CA ALA A 20 -9.75 10.69 -3.82
C ALA A 20 -10.38 11.00 -5.18
N SER A 21 -10.34 10.03 -6.10
CA SER A 21 -11.14 10.07 -7.31
C SER A 21 -12.64 9.99 -6.99
N ALA A 22 -13.48 10.40 -7.94
CA ALA A 22 -14.93 10.42 -7.75
C ALA A 22 -15.55 9.03 -7.54
N SER A 23 -14.84 7.96 -7.89
CA SER A 23 -15.31 6.59 -7.76
C SER A 23 -14.98 5.93 -6.42
N VAL A 24 -14.16 6.56 -5.58
CA VAL A 24 -13.94 6.10 -4.21
C VAL A 24 -15.20 6.38 -3.38
N LEU A 25 -15.76 5.34 -2.77
CA LEU A 25 -16.91 5.48 -1.90
C LEU A 25 -16.46 5.61 -0.44
N PHE A 26 -16.83 6.72 0.19
CA PHE A 26 -16.53 7.02 1.59
C PHE A 26 -17.58 6.39 2.52
N ASN A 27 -17.35 6.50 3.84
CA ASN A 27 -18.30 6.10 4.88
C ASN A 27 -18.73 4.63 4.82
N GLN A 28 -17.86 3.73 4.34
CA GLN A 28 -18.12 2.30 4.35
C GLN A 28 -17.86 1.73 5.73
N ALA A 29 -18.49 0.59 6.07
CA ALA A 29 -18.21 -0.08 7.34
C ALA A 29 -16.72 -0.45 7.42
N GLY A 30 -16.02 0.16 8.38
CA GLY A 30 -14.58 -0.04 8.61
C GLY A 30 -14.27 -1.13 9.62
N ARG A 31 -13.00 -1.21 10.01
CA ARG A 31 -12.53 -2.16 11.02
C ARG A 31 -12.93 -1.69 12.42
N ASN A 32 -13.37 -2.59 13.31
CA ASN A 32 -13.68 -2.22 14.70
C ASN A 32 -14.69 -1.05 14.85
N GLY A 33 -15.63 -0.90 13.90
CA GLY A 33 -16.67 0.13 13.93
C GLY A 33 -16.26 1.51 13.38
N THR A 34 -15.05 1.65 12.83
CA THR A 34 -14.57 2.85 12.12
C THR A 34 -15.28 3.04 10.77
N ARG A 35 -14.76 3.93 9.93
CA ARG A 35 -15.15 4.10 8.53
C ARG A 35 -13.98 3.76 7.62
N ALA A 36 -14.30 3.11 6.51
CA ALA A 36 -13.35 2.74 5.47
C ALA A 36 -13.78 3.33 4.13
N TYR A 37 -12.87 3.28 3.16
CA TYR A 37 -13.15 3.66 1.79
C TYR A 37 -13.26 2.41 0.93
N ALA A 38 -14.25 2.35 0.03
CA ALA A 38 -14.36 1.29 -0.97
C ALA A 38 -13.80 1.74 -2.32
N PHE A 39 -13.07 0.82 -2.93
CA PHE A 39 -12.41 0.95 -4.23
C PHE A 39 -13.03 -0.06 -5.19
N ASN A 40 -13.28 0.36 -6.43
CA ASN A 40 -14.07 -0.39 -7.40
C ASN A 40 -13.27 -1.35 -8.29
N GLY A 41 -11.94 -1.34 -8.22
CA GLY A 41 -11.07 -2.15 -9.08
C GLY A 41 -10.96 -1.64 -10.52
N THR A 42 -11.30 -0.38 -10.81
CA THR A 42 -11.29 0.18 -12.17
C THR A 42 -10.63 1.55 -12.25
N ASP A 43 -11.02 2.49 -11.38
CA ASP A 43 -10.52 3.88 -11.41
C ASP A 43 -10.52 4.55 -10.02
N SER A 44 -10.83 3.80 -8.97
CA SER A 44 -10.73 4.27 -7.59
C SER A 44 -9.28 4.43 -7.18
N ILE A 45 -8.90 5.62 -6.75
CA ILE A 45 -7.55 5.94 -6.27
C ILE A 45 -7.61 7.12 -5.30
N VAL A 46 -6.76 7.11 -4.28
CA VAL A 46 -6.43 8.32 -3.51
C VAL A 46 -4.99 8.73 -3.82
N ARG A 47 -4.78 10.01 -4.08
CA ARG A 47 -3.48 10.61 -4.42
C ARG A 47 -3.06 11.56 -3.31
N VAL A 48 -1.94 11.25 -2.65
CA VAL A 48 -1.30 12.10 -1.66
C VAL A 48 -0.14 12.81 -2.35
N PRO A 49 -0.10 14.17 -2.34
CA PRO A 49 1.00 14.92 -2.92
C PRO A 49 2.36 14.44 -2.42
N HIS A 50 3.37 14.57 -3.27
CA HIS A 50 4.73 14.26 -2.86
C HIS A 50 5.15 15.10 -1.64
N ALA A 51 5.78 14.45 -0.68
CA ALA A 51 6.58 15.06 0.37
C ALA A 51 7.84 14.22 0.60
N ALA A 52 8.91 14.85 1.11
CA ALA A 52 10.22 14.22 1.27
C ALA A 52 10.25 13.16 2.38
N ASP A 53 9.44 13.33 3.43
CA ASP A 53 9.24 12.38 4.53
C ASP A 53 8.41 11.14 4.13
N LEU A 54 7.78 11.16 2.96
CA LEU A 54 7.24 9.95 2.32
C LEU A 54 8.29 9.14 1.55
N ASN A 55 9.57 9.52 1.61
CA ASN A 55 10.67 8.74 1.06
C ASN A 55 11.44 8.04 2.17
N PRO A 56 11.67 6.71 2.09
CA PRO A 56 12.45 5.99 3.09
C PRO A 56 13.94 6.38 3.08
N GLY A 57 14.47 6.91 1.97
CA GLY A 57 15.90 7.04 1.76
C GLY A 57 16.60 5.70 2.00
N THR A 58 17.61 5.68 2.88
CA THR A 58 18.24 4.46 3.38
C THR A 58 17.77 4.05 4.78
N GLY A 59 16.92 4.86 5.41
CA GLY A 59 16.58 4.78 6.82
C GLY A 59 15.44 3.80 7.14
N ASP A 60 15.03 3.86 8.40
CA ASP A 60 13.87 3.15 8.88
C ASP A 60 12.60 3.74 8.25
N PHE A 61 11.69 2.87 7.83
CA PHE A 61 10.45 3.27 7.19
C PHE A 61 9.41 2.17 7.30
N SER A 62 8.16 2.54 7.56
CA SER A 62 7.04 1.62 7.56
C SER A 62 5.81 2.23 6.90
N PHE A 63 5.02 1.39 6.24
CA PHE A 63 3.77 1.79 5.64
C PHE A 63 2.81 0.60 5.57
N GLY A 64 1.51 0.86 5.57
CA GLY A 64 0.54 -0.22 5.64
C GLY A 64 -0.89 0.26 5.64
N ALA A 65 -1.80 -0.70 5.59
CA ALA A 65 -3.23 -0.47 5.68
C ALA A 65 -3.94 -1.73 6.19
N ALA A 66 -5.16 -1.57 6.69
CA ALA A 66 -6.12 -2.66 6.81
C ALA A 66 -6.87 -2.82 5.49
N VAL A 67 -7.07 -4.06 5.04
CA VAL A 67 -7.78 -4.38 3.79
C VAL A 67 -8.89 -5.41 4.04
N ASN A 68 -9.96 -5.30 3.26
CA ASN A 68 -11.08 -6.24 3.29
C ASN A 68 -11.66 -6.44 1.89
N PHE A 69 -11.68 -7.68 1.41
CA PHE A 69 -12.14 -8.02 0.07
C PHE A 69 -12.51 -9.50 -0.02
N THR A 70 -13.32 -9.85 -1.03
CA THR A 70 -13.78 -11.23 -1.28
C THR A 70 -13.41 -11.73 -2.68
N GLU A 71 -13.04 -10.83 -3.59
CA GLU A 71 -12.62 -11.19 -4.93
C GLU A 71 -11.12 -11.49 -4.97
N LEU A 72 -10.71 -12.46 -5.78
CA LEU A 72 -9.30 -12.73 -5.99
C LEU A 72 -8.65 -11.61 -6.82
N PRO A 73 -7.43 -11.17 -6.48
CA PRO A 73 -6.70 -10.23 -7.30
C PRO A 73 -6.51 -10.76 -8.74
N PRO A 74 -6.53 -9.89 -9.76
CA PRO A 74 -6.24 -10.26 -11.13
C PRO A 74 -4.75 -10.61 -11.29
N PRO A 75 -4.34 -11.17 -12.46
CA PRO A 75 -2.94 -11.43 -12.76
C PRO A 75 -2.03 -10.20 -12.69
N SER A 76 -2.58 -8.99 -12.84
CA SER A 76 -1.85 -7.72 -12.70
C SER A 76 -1.58 -7.31 -11.24
N ASN A 77 -2.15 -8.01 -10.26
CA ASN A 77 -2.15 -7.64 -8.83
C ASN A 77 -3.00 -6.38 -8.55
N TRP A 78 -3.12 -6.05 -7.26
CA TRP A 78 -3.72 -4.82 -6.76
C TRP A 78 -2.74 -4.08 -5.86
N ASP A 79 -2.48 -2.81 -6.14
CA ASP A 79 -1.69 -1.94 -5.29
C ASP A 79 -2.57 -1.38 -4.15
N VAL A 80 -2.12 -1.58 -2.90
CA VAL A 80 -2.79 -1.07 -1.70
C VAL A 80 -2.22 0.30 -1.35
N ILE A 81 -0.90 0.41 -1.22
CA ILE A 81 -0.17 1.67 -1.04
C ILE A 81 1.07 1.63 -1.92
N ARG A 82 1.38 2.74 -2.60
CA ARG A 82 2.55 2.84 -3.46
C ARG A 82 3.09 4.26 -3.57
N LYS A 83 4.39 4.39 -3.84
CA LYS A 83 5.00 5.66 -4.27
C LYS A 83 6.07 5.41 -5.34
N GLY A 84 5.77 5.78 -6.57
CA GLY A 84 6.68 5.67 -7.73
C GLY A 84 6.53 4.40 -8.58
N VAL A 85 6.86 4.53 -9.85
CA VAL A 85 6.96 3.57 -10.97
C VAL A 85 8.12 2.58 -11.00
N ASP A 86 8.04 1.48 -11.74
CA ASP A 86 9.24 1.02 -12.47
C ASP A 86 9.68 2.13 -13.44
N GLY A 87 10.99 2.41 -13.50
CA GLY A 87 11.54 3.50 -14.31
C GLY A 87 11.47 4.89 -13.68
N ASN A 88 10.86 5.04 -12.49
CA ASN A 88 10.95 6.29 -11.74
C ASN A 88 12.39 6.54 -11.27
N ALA A 89 12.90 7.75 -11.54
CA ALA A 89 14.14 8.21 -10.94
C ALA A 89 14.02 8.18 -9.40
N GLY A 90 15.03 7.58 -8.75
CA GLY A 90 15.06 7.44 -7.29
C GLY A 90 14.29 6.24 -6.73
N GLY A 91 13.79 5.34 -7.59
CA GLY A 91 13.18 4.07 -7.17
C GLY A 91 11.74 4.21 -6.68
N TYR A 92 11.21 3.15 -6.06
CA TYR A 92 9.85 3.09 -5.52
C TYR A 92 9.68 2.07 -4.39
N TYR A 93 8.54 2.16 -3.71
CA TYR A 93 8.07 1.11 -2.82
C TYR A 93 6.57 0.86 -3.03
N LYS A 94 6.13 -0.36 -2.71
CA LYS A 94 4.71 -0.72 -2.74
C LYS A 94 4.35 -1.85 -1.77
N LEU A 95 3.09 -1.83 -1.39
CA LEU A 95 2.36 -2.91 -0.73
C LEU A 95 1.25 -3.31 -1.69
N GLU A 96 1.27 -4.56 -2.13
CA GLU A 96 0.30 -5.10 -3.08
C GLU A 96 -0.31 -6.41 -2.60
N VAL A 97 -1.50 -6.72 -3.11
CA VAL A 97 -2.15 -8.03 -2.97
C VAL A 97 -2.20 -8.69 -4.34
N PHE A 98 -1.87 -9.97 -4.41
CA PHE A 98 -1.80 -10.72 -5.66
C PHE A 98 -2.33 -12.15 -5.51
N LEU A 99 -2.64 -12.79 -6.64
CA LEU A 99 -2.99 -14.20 -6.68
C LEU A 99 -1.72 -15.08 -6.53
N GLY A 100 -1.63 -15.79 -5.42
CA GLY A 100 -0.54 -16.74 -5.19
C GLY A 100 -0.64 -17.98 -6.09
N VAL A 101 0.49 -18.64 -6.32
CA VAL A 101 0.57 -19.88 -7.13
C VAL A 101 -0.32 -21.02 -6.63
N SER A 102 -0.69 -21.01 -5.35
CA SER A 102 -1.62 -21.96 -4.74
C SER A 102 -3.10 -21.56 -4.85
N GLY A 103 -3.42 -20.51 -5.61
CA GLY A 103 -4.79 -20.05 -5.88
C GLY A 103 -5.41 -19.11 -4.84
N GLY A 104 -4.68 -18.75 -3.77
CA GLY A 104 -5.16 -17.83 -2.74
C GLY A 104 -4.54 -16.43 -2.84
N ALA A 105 -5.27 -15.40 -2.43
CA ALA A 105 -4.74 -14.04 -2.30
C ALA A 105 -3.61 -13.98 -1.25
N ARG A 106 -2.51 -13.29 -1.58
CA ARG A 106 -1.33 -13.06 -0.73
C ARG A 106 -0.92 -11.60 -0.79
N ALA A 107 -0.20 -11.12 0.22
CA ALA A 107 0.35 -9.76 0.24
C ALA A 107 1.86 -9.76 -0.04
N ARG A 108 2.35 -8.70 -0.67
CA ARG A 108 3.75 -8.51 -1.01
C ARG A 108 4.20 -7.11 -0.64
N CYS A 109 5.34 -7.06 0.03
CA CYS A 109 6.08 -5.84 0.31
C CYS A 109 7.26 -5.73 -0.65
N PHE A 110 7.41 -4.57 -1.27
CA PHE A 110 8.41 -4.38 -2.31
C PHE A 110 9.08 -3.01 -2.15
N PHE A 111 10.42 -3.02 -2.20
CA PHE A 111 11.26 -1.83 -2.24
C PHE A 111 12.24 -1.99 -3.40
N ARG A 112 12.44 -0.93 -4.19
CA ARG A 112 13.45 -0.88 -5.25
C ARG A 112 14.09 0.49 -5.31
N ASP A 113 15.41 0.54 -5.21
CA ASP A 113 16.18 1.79 -5.28
C ASP A 113 16.33 2.34 -6.71
N GLY A 114 16.94 3.52 -6.82
CA GLY A 114 17.19 4.18 -8.10
C GLY A 114 18.19 3.47 -9.02
N ASP A 115 19.05 2.61 -8.46
CA ASP A 115 20.04 1.82 -9.20
C ASP A 115 19.46 0.47 -9.66
N GLY A 116 18.25 0.14 -9.20
CA GLY A 116 17.48 -1.02 -9.61
C GLY A 116 17.59 -2.22 -8.66
N THR A 117 18.32 -2.12 -7.54
CA THR A 117 18.33 -3.16 -6.51
C THR A 117 16.94 -3.25 -5.89
N GLN A 118 16.43 -4.47 -5.74
CA GLN A 118 15.09 -4.69 -5.23
C GLN A 118 15.06 -5.76 -4.14
N ILE A 119 14.17 -5.56 -3.17
CA ILE A 119 13.84 -6.56 -2.15
C ILE A 119 12.33 -6.73 -2.12
N SER A 120 11.89 -7.98 -2.21
CA SER A 120 10.49 -8.38 -2.20
C SER A 120 10.27 -9.41 -1.11
N VAL A 121 9.21 -9.26 -0.32
CA VAL A 121 8.85 -10.18 0.75
C VAL A 121 7.35 -10.46 0.66
N VAL A 122 6.98 -11.74 0.70
CA VAL A 122 5.59 -12.18 0.54
C VAL A 122 5.11 -12.86 1.82
N ARG A 123 3.87 -12.58 2.22
CA ARG A 123 3.19 -13.30 3.30
C ARG A 123 1.67 -13.33 3.08
N GLY A 124 0.99 -14.17 3.84
CA GLY A 124 -0.45 -14.33 3.80
C GLY A 124 -0.87 -15.37 2.78
N THR A 125 -2.01 -15.99 3.04
CA THR A 125 -2.73 -16.93 2.17
C THR A 125 -4.22 -16.79 2.48
N GLY A 126 -5.06 -16.69 1.46
CA GLY A 126 -6.51 -16.64 1.64
C GLY A 126 -7.02 -15.30 2.16
N LEU A 127 -6.34 -14.19 1.85
CA LEU A 127 -6.71 -12.84 2.30
C LEU A 127 -8.05 -12.31 1.74
N SER A 128 -8.70 -13.07 0.85
CA SER A 128 -9.97 -12.73 0.20
C SER A 128 -11.17 -13.36 0.92
N ASP A 129 -11.13 -13.51 2.24
CA ASP A 129 -12.14 -14.21 3.05
C ASP A 129 -13.27 -13.27 3.57
N GLY A 130 -13.23 -11.99 3.17
CA GLY A 130 -14.17 -10.98 3.65
C GLY A 130 -13.92 -10.51 5.08
N GLN A 131 -12.81 -10.89 5.72
CA GLN A 131 -12.34 -10.34 6.99
C GLN A 131 -11.38 -9.16 6.79
N TRP A 132 -11.15 -8.39 7.86
CA TRP A 132 -10.15 -7.33 7.86
C TRP A 132 -8.77 -7.91 8.14
N HIS A 133 -7.83 -7.71 7.23
CA HIS A 133 -6.42 -8.07 7.41
C HIS A 133 -5.56 -6.83 7.56
N LEU A 134 -4.68 -6.82 8.58
CA LEU A 134 -3.71 -5.75 8.77
C LEU A 134 -2.41 -6.06 8.03
N LEU A 135 -2.03 -5.20 7.10
CA LEU A 135 -0.82 -5.35 6.30
C LEU A 135 0.15 -4.23 6.62
N THR A 136 1.40 -4.57 6.94
CA THR A 136 2.45 -3.59 7.21
C THR A 136 3.75 -4.00 6.56
N CYS A 137 4.26 -3.14 5.70
CA CYS A 137 5.61 -3.14 5.16
C CYS A 137 6.55 -2.37 6.07
N SER A 138 7.77 -2.87 6.25
CA SER A 138 8.81 -2.14 6.97
C SER A 138 10.20 -2.37 6.38
N ARG A 139 11.01 -1.32 6.28
CA ARG A 139 12.48 -1.37 6.18
C ARG A 139 12.99 -0.93 7.55
N THR A 140 13.44 -1.87 8.40
CA THR A 140 13.94 -1.55 9.74
C THR A 140 14.98 -2.58 10.17
N GLY A 141 15.96 -2.18 10.99
CA GLY A 141 16.92 -3.12 11.59
C GLY A 141 17.64 -4.01 10.56
N GLY A 142 17.98 -3.44 9.40
CA GLY A 142 18.65 -4.16 8.30
C GLY A 142 17.78 -5.18 7.56
N ASN A 143 16.46 -5.12 7.69
CA ASN A 143 15.53 -6.03 7.02
C ASN A 143 14.42 -5.27 6.31
N VAL A 144 13.99 -5.79 5.16
CA VAL A 144 12.65 -5.52 4.64
C VAL A 144 11.73 -6.62 5.17
N SER A 145 10.57 -6.25 5.69
CA SER A 145 9.60 -7.21 6.22
C SER A 145 8.18 -6.86 5.80
N ILE A 146 7.33 -7.89 5.84
CA ILE A 146 5.88 -7.75 5.78
C ILE A 146 5.26 -8.46 6.97
N LYS A 147 4.42 -7.74 7.70
CA LYS A 147 3.51 -8.29 8.70
C LYS A 147 2.11 -8.38 8.12
N VAL A 148 1.51 -9.55 8.25
CA VAL A 148 0.12 -9.85 7.86
C VAL A 148 -0.56 -10.39 9.10
N ASP A 149 -1.49 -9.61 9.65
CA ASP A 149 -2.11 -9.84 10.94
C ASP A 149 -1.05 -10.04 12.04
N SER A 150 -0.98 -11.22 12.65
CA SER A 150 -0.04 -11.51 13.73
C SER A 150 1.34 -11.97 13.28
N GLY A 151 1.51 -12.37 12.01
CA GLY A 151 2.75 -13.01 11.59
C GLY A 151 3.56 -12.21 10.58
N THR A 152 4.86 -12.52 10.54
CA THR A 152 5.87 -11.73 9.82
C THR A 152 6.72 -12.62 8.91
N SER A 153 7.17 -12.05 7.80
CA SER A 153 8.25 -12.59 6.96
C SER A 153 9.23 -11.45 6.65
N SER A 154 10.50 -11.77 6.44
CA SER A 154 11.54 -10.76 6.21
C SER A 154 12.65 -11.28 5.31
N ASN A 155 13.29 -10.36 4.59
CA ASN A 155 14.53 -10.58 3.86
C ASN A 155 15.57 -9.53 4.30
N PRO A 156 16.86 -9.90 4.40
CA PRO A 156 17.90 -8.95 4.77
C PRO A 156 18.08 -7.87 3.70
N VAL A 157 18.43 -6.67 4.14
CA VAL A 157 18.82 -5.56 3.28
C VAL A 157 20.22 -5.82 2.72
N THR A 158 20.28 -6.33 1.50
CA THR A 158 21.53 -6.59 0.77
C THR A 158 21.63 -5.66 -0.43
N GLY A 159 22.43 -4.59 -0.31
CA GLY A 159 22.69 -3.67 -1.41
C GLY A 159 21.56 -2.68 -1.74
N LEU A 160 20.42 -2.72 -1.05
CA LEU A 160 19.32 -1.77 -1.27
C LEU A 160 19.74 -0.37 -0.80
N GLY A 161 19.94 0.53 -1.77
CA GLY A 161 20.33 1.91 -1.59
C GLY A 161 19.18 2.82 -1.16
N SER A 162 19.33 4.09 -1.51
CA SER A 162 18.35 5.13 -1.19
C SER A 162 17.13 5.04 -2.11
N ILE A 163 15.93 5.10 -1.55
CA ILE A 163 14.70 5.32 -2.31
C ILE A 163 14.20 6.72 -1.98
N ALA A 164 14.30 7.62 -2.96
CA ALA A 164 13.90 9.01 -2.84
C ALA A 164 13.44 9.53 -4.21
N ASN A 165 12.12 9.65 -4.37
CA ASN A 165 11.51 10.09 -5.63
C ASN A 165 10.55 11.27 -5.39
N THR A 166 10.11 11.90 -6.48
CA THR A 166 9.14 13.00 -6.47
C THR A 166 7.72 12.58 -6.84
N ALA A 167 7.46 11.27 -6.93
CA ALA A 167 6.12 10.77 -7.26
C ALA A 167 5.15 11.03 -6.11
N GLU A 168 3.86 11.11 -6.44
CA GLU A 168 2.79 11.05 -5.44
C GLU A 168 2.78 9.68 -4.77
N LEU A 169 2.29 9.66 -3.53
CA LEU A 169 1.87 8.41 -2.90
C LEU A 169 0.43 8.12 -3.31
N THR A 170 0.13 6.87 -3.63
CA THR A 170 -1.20 6.42 -4.01
C THR A 170 -1.71 5.37 -3.05
N VAL A 171 -3.01 5.40 -2.80
CA VAL A 171 -3.74 4.34 -2.09
C VAL A 171 -4.76 3.75 -3.06
N GLY A 172 -4.76 2.42 -3.18
CA GLY A 172 -5.73 1.65 -3.95
C GLY A 172 -5.48 1.55 -5.47
N ALA A 173 -4.36 2.06 -5.99
CA ALA A 173 -3.97 1.88 -7.39
C ALA A 173 -2.52 2.31 -7.66
N GLN A 174 -2.01 1.96 -8.84
CA GLN A 174 -0.78 2.50 -9.44
C GLN A 174 -1.07 3.76 -10.27
N LEU A 175 -0.13 4.72 -10.31
CA LEU A 175 -0.10 5.82 -11.29
C LEU A 175 1.05 5.65 -12.30
N PRO A 176 0.84 5.92 -13.61
CA PRO A 176 -0.39 6.41 -14.25
C PRO A 176 -1.32 5.25 -14.68
N GLY A 177 -2.30 4.88 -13.85
CA GLY A 177 -3.37 3.94 -14.17
C GLY A 177 -2.93 2.47 -14.22
N GLY A 178 -3.38 1.68 -13.24
CA GLY A 178 -3.09 0.25 -13.17
C GLY A 178 -3.32 -0.30 -11.77
N ASP A 179 -3.33 -1.63 -11.65
CA ASP A 179 -3.36 -2.37 -10.39
C ASP A 179 -4.42 -1.85 -9.39
N PHE A 180 -5.60 -1.49 -9.91
CA PHE A 180 -6.69 -0.91 -9.15
C PHE A 180 -7.24 -1.92 -8.14
N PHE A 181 -7.14 -1.59 -6.86
CA PHE A 181 -7.67 -2.40 -5.77
C PHE A 181 -9.20 -2.47 -5.82
N LYS A 182 -9.75 -3.64 -5.52
CA LYS A 182 -11.19 -3.85 -5.37
C LYS A 182 -11.50 -4.39 -3.99
N GLY A 183 -12.26 -3.61 -3.22
CA GLY A 183 -12.57 -3.93 -1.83
C GLY A 183 -12.59 -2.67 -0.98
N ARG A 184 -12.33 -2.84 0.32
CA ARG A 184 -12.23 -1.74 1.27
C ARG A 184 -10.81 -1.63 1.83
N ILE A 185 -10.38 -0.40 2.03
CA ILE A 185 -9.13 -0.07 2.73
C ILE A 185 -9.51 0.80 3.95
N ASP A 186 -8.90 0.50 5.09
CA ASP A 186 -8.96 1.28 6.32
C ASP A 186 -7.54 1.47 6.90
N ASP A 187 -7.35 2.43 7.82
CA ASP A 187 -6.10 2.67 8.55
C ASP A 187 -4.82 2.75 7.68
N ALA A 188 -4.87 3.44 6.54
CA ALA A 188 -3.66 3.70 5.74
C ALA A 188 -2.68 4.58 6.54
N GLN A 189 -1.42 4.15 6.61
CA GLN A 189 -0.39 4.79 7.40
C GLN A 189 0.99 4.74 6.72
N VAL A 190 1.80 5.75 7.00
CA VAL A 190 3.23 5.85 6.68
C VAL A 190 3.94 6.41 7.91
N SER A 191 5.12 5.89 8.24
CA SER A 191 5.94 6.38 9.36
C SER A 191 7.42 6.16 9.08
N THR A 192 8.25 7.13 9.46
CA THR A 192 9.73 7.08 9.42
C THR A 192 10.27 6.86 10.82
#